data_AF-A0A6C1PCL8-F1
#
_entry.id   AF-A0A6C1PCL8-F1
#
_cell.length_a   1.000
_cell.length_b   1.000
_cell.length_c   1.000
_cell.angle_alpha   90.00
_cell.angle_beta   90.00
_cell.angle_gamma   90.00
#
_symmetry.space_group_name_H-M   'P 1'
#
loop_
_entity.id
_entity.type
_entity.pdbx_description
1 polymer ?
#
loop_
_entity_poly.entity_id
_entity_poly.type
_entity_poly.pdbx_seq_one_letter_code
_entity_poly.pdbx_strand_id
1 'polypeptide(L)'
;LEESSRRADSAPFIAFMLRMILAAVTTSAPQVDPQVTPQVEKLLVAIKGEMDRVALQSALGLTDRKSFRERYLVPAIAAGLIEMTVPEKPTSRLQQYRLTDTGRHWLAQSADR
;
A
#
# COMPACT_ATOMS: atom_id res chain seq x y z
N LEU A 1 -51.24 -1.18 27.17
CA LEU A 1 -50.62 -1.70 25.93
C LEU A 1 -49.54 -0.73 25.43
N GLU A 2 -48.72 -0.17 26.33
CA GLU A 2 -47.81 0.95 26.01
C GLU A 2 -46.42 0.79 26.64
N GLU A 3 -45.95 -0.44 26.81
CA GLU A 3 -44.63 -0.70 27.42
C GLU A 3 -43.66 -1.44 26.47
N SER A 4 -44.12 -1.84 25.28
CA SER A 4 -43.35 -2.69 24.36
C SER A 4 -42.54 -1.97 23.28
N SER A 5 -42.72 -0.66 23.06
CA SER A 5 -42.02 0.07 21.98
C SER A 5 -40.78 0.86 22.45
N ARG A 6 -40.53 0.95 23.76
CA ARG A 6 -39.45 1.80 24.31
C ARG A 6 -38.09 1.09 24.42
N ARG A 7 -37.99 -0.18 24.01
CA ARG A 7 -36.80 -1.03 24.16
C ARG A 7 -36.20 -1.58 22.87
N ALA A 8 -36.70 -1.14 21.71
CA ALA A 8 -36.18 -1.54 20.41
C ALA A 8 -35.12 -0.56 19.85
N ASP A 9 -34.33 0.08 20.72
CA ASP A 9 -33.20 0.89 20.24
C ASP A 9 -31.96 0.01 20.07
N SER A 10 -31.82 -0.55 18.87
CA SER A 10 -30.65 -1.33 18.47
C SER A 10 -29.44 -0.46 18.07
N ALA A 11 -29.59 0.87 18.03
CA ALA A 11 -28.53 1.78 17.60
C ALA A 11 -27.20 1.64 18.39
N PRO A 12 -27.19 1.56 19.74
CA PRO A 12 -25.93 1.39 20.48
C PRO A 12 -25.24 0.06 20.18
N PHE A 13 -26.01 -1.01 19.94
CA PHE A 13 -25.46 -2.32 19.57
C PHE A 13 -24.86 -2.28 18.16
N ILE A 14 -25.55 -1.67 17.20
CA ILE A 14 -25.05 -1.51 15.82
C ILE A 14 -23.77 -0.68 15.81
N ALA A 15 -23.73 0.45 16.53
CA ALA A 15 -22.53 1.28 16.61
C ALA A 15 -21.33 0.53 17.23
N PHE A 16 -21.58 -0.27 18.27
CA PHE A 16 -20.55 -1.11 18.87
C PHE A 16 -20.06 -2.21 17.90
N MET A 17 -20.98 -2.89 17.21
CA MET A 17 -20.62 -3.90 16.21
C MET A 17 -19.83 -3.31 15.05
N LEU A 18 -20.23 -2.16 14.53
CA LEU A 18 -19.49 -1.46 13.49
C LEU A 18 -18.10 -1.03 13.96
N ARG A 19 -17.96 -0.55 15.20
CA ARG A 19 -16.65 -0.21 15.78
C ARG A 19 -15.76 -1.43 15.93
N MET A 20 -16.31 -2.56 16.39
CA MET A 20 -15.55 -3.81 16.54
C MET A 20 -15.15 -4.41 15.20
N ILE A 21 -16.03 -4.37 14.19
CA ILE A 21 -15.73 -4.82 12.82
C ILE A 21 -14.67 -3.91 12.19
N LEU A 22 -14.81 -2.58 12.33
CA LEU A 22 -13.81 -1.64 11.83
C LEU A 22 -12.45 -1.88 12.50
N ALA A 23 -12.42 -2.05 13.83
CA ALA A 23 -11.20 -2.37 14.56
C ALA A 23 -10.58 -3.69 14.09
N ALA A 24 -11.39 -4.74 13.89
CA ALA A 24 -10.96 -6.03 13.38
C ALA A 24 -10.36 -5.92 11.96
N VAL A 25 -11.04 -5.21 11.05
CA VAL A 25 -10.55 -4.98 9.67
C VAL A 25 -9.28 -4.14 9.66
N THR A 26 -9.14 -3.17 10.57
CA THR A 26 -7.90 -2.38 10.70
C THR A 26 -6.75 -3.12 11.37
N THR A 27 -7.04 -4.10 12.25
CA THR A 27 -6.00 -4.88 12.96
C THR A 27 -5.64 -6.19 12.25
N SER A 28 -6.42 -6.60 11.24
CA SER A 28 -6.15 -7.76 10.39
C SER A 28 -5.47 -7.34 9.09
N ALA A 29 -4.31 -6.67 9.19
CA ALA A 29 -3.33 -6.83 8.14
C ALA A 29 -2.74 -8.23 8.34
N PRO A 30 -2.96 -9.20 7.42
CA PRO A 30 -2.24 -10.45 7.51
C PRO A 30 -0.75 -10.12 7.49
N GLN A 31 -0.04 -10.50 8.55
CA GLN A 31 1.42 -10.53 8.58
C GLN A 31 1.90 -11.65 7.65
N VAL A 32 1.62 -11.53 6.35
CA VAL A 32 2.49 -12.12 5.36
C VAL A 32 3.65 -11.14 5.36
N ASP A 33 4.74 -11.48 6.04
CA ASP A 33 6.03 -10.85 5.79
C ASP A 33 6.24 -11.02 4.28
N PRO A 34 5.94 -10.01 3.43
CA PRO A 34 6.04 -10.21 2.01
C PRO A 34 7.52 -10.43 1.84
N GLN A 35 7.94 -11.62 1.41
CA GLN A 35 9.34 -11.85 1.12
C GLN A 35 9.68 -10.93 -0.04
N VAL A 36 10.08 -9.70 0.29
CA VAL A 36 10.30 -8.64 -0.67
C VAL A 36 11.52 -9.08 -1.45
N THR A 37 11.35 -9.19 -2.75
CA THR A 37 12.46 -9.62 -3.60
C THR A 37 13.56 -8.56 -3.54
N PRO A 38 14.85 -8.93 -3.71
CA PRO A 38 15.95 -7.96 -3.72
C PRO A 38 15.76 -6.83 -4.75
N GLN A 39 14.98 -7.08 -5.81
CA GLN A 39 14.62 -6.08 -6.80
C GLN A 39 13.69 -5.00 -6.23
N VAL A 40 12.67 -5.40 -5.47
CA VAL A 40 11.75 -4.46 -4.85
C VAL A 40 12.46 -3.65 -3.77
N GLU A 41 13.30 -4.27 -2.94
CA GLU A 41 14.11 -3.56 -1.95
C GLU A 41 14.96 -2.45 -2.60
N LYS A 42 15.69 -2.77 -3.67
CA LYS A 42 16.46 -1.78 -4.45
C LYS A 42 15.58 -0.64 -4.96
N LEU A 43 14.36 -0.95 -5.42
CA LEU A 43 13.42 0.07 -5.87
C LEU A 43 13.02 1.00 -4.73
N LEU A 44 12.69 0.47 -3.55
CA LEU A 44 12.26 1.26 -2.39
C LEU A 44 13.36 2.24 -1.94
N VAL A 45 14.61 1.77 -1.89
CA VAL A 45 15.78 2.60 -1.57
C VAL A 45 15.99 3.70 -2.62
N ALA A 46 15.69 3.43 -3.89
CA ALA A 46 15.88 4.39 -4.98
C ALA A 46 14.82 5.51 -5.02
N ILE A 47 13.62 5.27 -4.50
CA ILE A 47 12.52 6.25 -4.54
C ILE A 47 12.80 7.41 -3.59
N LYS A 48 12.83 8.63 -4.13
CA LYS A 48 12.94 9.88 -3.39
C LYS A 48 11.78 10.80 -3.78
N GLY A 49 10.81 10.95 -2.89
CA GLY A 49 9.58 11.69 -3.19
C GLY A 49 8.75 11.02 -4.29
N GLU A 50 8.30 11.79 -5.27
CA GLU A 50 7.54 11.32 -6.42
C GLU A 50 8.43 11.24 -7.66
N MET A 51 8.63 10.04 -8.20
CA MET A 51 9.53 9.81 -9.32
C MET A 51 8.79 9.16 -10.48
N ASP A 52 9.06 9.61 -11.70
CA ASP A 52 8.56 8.92 -12.88
C ASP A 52 9.35 7.62 -13.16
N ARG A 53 8.83 6.82 -14.09
CA ARG A 53 9.46 5.55 -14.47
C ARG A 53 10.91 5.73 -14.95
N VAL A 54 11.19 6.77 -15.73
CA VAL A 54 12.49 7.00 -16.37
C VAL A 54 13.52 7.36 -15.31
N ALA A 55 13.17 8.23 -14.37
CA ALA A 55 13.99 8.58 -13.23
C ALA A 55 14.32 7.36 -12.36
N LEU A 56 13.34 6.48 -12.10
CA LEU A 56 13.56 5.24 -11.34
C LEU A 56 14.46 4.25 -12.08
N GLN A 57 14.24 4.08 -13.38
CA GLN A 57 15.11 3.24 -14.22
C GLN A 57 16.55 3.76 -14.23
N SER A 58 16.73 5.07 -14.37
CA SER A 58 18.04 5.72 -14.33
C SER A 58 18.72 5.56 -12.97
N ALA A 59 17.99 5.77 -11.87
CA ALA A 59 18.50 5.60 -10.50
C ALA A 59 18.97 4.17 -10.22
N LEU A 60 18.35 3.17 -10.85
CA LEU A 60 18.71 1.76 -10.71
C LEU A 60 19.68 1.26 -11.79
N GLY A 61 20.08 2.09 -12.76
CA GLY A 61 20.93 1.69 -13.88
C GLY A 61 20.26 0.66 -14.82
N LEU A 62 18.94 0.66 -14.91
CA LEU A 62 18.17 -0.30 -15.70
C LEU A 62 17.71 0.29 -17.02
N THR A 63 17.90 -0.44 -18.11
CA THR A 63 17.48 -0.02 -19.47
C THR A 63 16.24 -0.74 -19.96
N ASP A 64 16.08 -2.03 -19.64
CA ASP A 64 14.92 -2.81 -20.09
C ASP A 64 13.65 -2.43 -19.33
N ARG A 65 12.72 -1.81 -20.07
CA ARG A 65 11.42 -1.37 -19.56
C ARG A 65 10.54 -2.55 -19.13
N LYS A 66 10.59 -3.68 -19.85
CA LYS A 66 9.71 -4.82 -19.57
C LYS A 66 10.11 -5.47 -18.24
N SER A 67 11.39 -5.82 -18.11
CA SER A 67 11.98 -6.34 -16.87
C SER A 67 11.78 -5.38 -15.69
N PHE A 68 11.99 -4.07 -15.88
CA PHE A 68 11.74 -3.10 -14.82
C PHE A 68 10.28 -3.16 -14.32
N ARG A 69 9.31 -3.18 -15.23
CA ARG A 69 7.90 -3.24 -14.85
C ARG A 69 7.56 -4.54 -14.11
N GLU A 70 7.96 -5.68 -14.67
CA GLU A 70 7.55 -7.00 -14.18
C GLU A 70 8.25 -7.40 -12.87
N ARG A 71 9.51 -6.97 -12.67
CA ARG A 71 10.33 -7.41 -11.53
C ARG A 71 10.44 -6.38 -10.41
N TYR A 72 10.17 -5.10 -10.70
CA TYR A 72 10.32 -4.02 -9.73
C TYR A 72 8.96 -3.38 -9.43
N LEU A 73 8.35 -2.71 -10.42
CA LEU A 73 7.12 -1.93 -10.18
C LEU A 73 5.92 -2.79 -9.79
N VAL A 74 5.57 -3.80 -10.59
CA VAL A 74 4.37 -4.61 -10.36
C VAL A 74 4.42 -5.32 -9.00
N PRO A 75 5.52 -5.99 -8.62
CA PRO A 75 5.62 -6.61 -7.30
C PRO A 75 5.57 -5.60 -6.15
N ALA A 76 6.19 -4.42 -6.29
CA ALA A 76 6.18 -3.39 -5.26
C ALA A 76 4.79 -2.78 -5.04
N ILE A 77 4.02 -2.57 -6.13
CA ILE A 77 2.64 -2.09 -6.08
C ILE A 77 1.73 -3.18 -5.49
N ALA A 78 1.89 -4.44 -5.92
CA ALA A 78 1.11 -5.56 -5.40
C ALA A 78 1.36 -5.80 -3.90
N ALA A 79 2.58 -5.55 -3.43
CA ALA A 79 2.93 -5.57 -2.01
C ALA A 79 2.44 -4.33 -1.24
N GLY A 80 1.86 -3.33 -1.91
CA GLY A 80 1.39 -2.09 -1.29
C GLY A 80 2.51 -1.21 -0.72
N LEU A 81 3.76 -1.42 -1.14
CA LEU A 81 4.93 -0.66 -0.65
C LEU A 81 5.12 0.66 -1.42
N ILE A 82 4.60 0.70 -2.65
CA ILE A 82 4.56 1.90 -3.48
C ILE A 82 3.17 2.08 -4.09
N GLU A 83 2.86 3.30 -4.47
CA GLU A 83 1.61 3.65 -5.14
C GLU A 83 1.82 4.53 -6.38
N MET A 84 0.79 4.56 -7.22
CA MET A 84 0.69 5.41 -8.40
C MET A 84 0.07 6.76 -8.03
N THR A 85 0.62 7.87 -8.52
CA THR A 85 0.01 9.21 -8.31
C THR A 85 -1.24 9.45 -9.15
N VAL A 86 -1.37 8.79 -10.31
CA VAL A 86 -2.54 8.88 -11.21
C VAL A 86 -3.15 7.49 -11.48
N PRO A 87 -3.78 6.84 -10.48
CA PRO A 87 -4.26 5.45 -10.61
C PRO A 87 -5.36 5.29 -11.66
N GLU A 88 -6.18 6.31 -11.90
CA GLU A 88 -7.26 6.29 -12.91
C GLU A 88 -6.73 6.22 -14.36
N LYS A 89 -5.49 6.68 -14.58
CA LYS A 89 -4.86 6.70 -15.90
C LYS A 89 -3.44 6.14 -15.80
N PRO A 90 -3.29 4.80 -15.68
CA PRO A 90 -1.98 4.15 -15.47
C PRO A 90 -0.97 4.37 -16.61
N THR A 91 -1.46 4.73 -17.80
CA THR A 91 -0.66 5.03 -18.99
C THR A 91 -0.38 6.52 -19.15
N SER A 92 -0.77 7.35 -18.18
CA SER A 92 -0.54 8.79 -18.20
C SER A 92 0.94 9.12 -18.33
N ARG A 93 1.25 10.14 -19.14
CA ARG A 93 2.59 10.72 -19.22
C ARG A 93 3.06 11.39 -17.92
N LEU A 94 2.11 11.75 -17.05
CA LEU A 94 2.37 12.37 -15.74
C LEU A 94 2.40 11.33 -14.62
N GLN A 95 2.42 10.03 -14.96
CA GLN A 95 2.45 8.97 -13.97
C GLN A 95 3.76 8.99 -13.20
N GLN A 96 3.67 9.14 -11.88
CA GLN A 96 4.78 9.01 -10.95
C GLN A 96 4.47 7.90 -9.94
N TYR A 97 5.51 7.49 -9.22
CA TYR A 97 5.47 6.49 -8.17
C TYR A 97 6.11 7.05 -6.91
N ARG A 98 5.54 6.69 -5.76
CA ARG A 98 6.05 7.09 -4.44
C ARG A 98 5.86 5.99 -3.42
N LEU A 99 6.61 6.05 -2.33
CA LEU A 99 6.45 5.14 -1.19
C LEU A 99 5.09 5.38 -0.52
N THR A 100 4.45 4.29 -0.11
CA THR A 100 3.32 4.33 0.84
C THR A 100 3.84 4.42 2.27
N ASP A 101 2.95 4.59 3.25
CA ASP A 101 3.32 4.47 4.66
C ASP A 101 3.89 3.08 4.97
N THR A 102 3.26 2.03 4.44
CA THR A 102 3.76 0.65 4.55
C THR A 102 5.17 0.51 3.98
N GLY A 103 5.43 1.09 2.81
CA GLY A 103 6.76 1.08 2.19
C GLY A 103 7.83 1.79 3.02
N ARG A 104 7.48 2.94 3.63
CA ARG A 104 8.37 3.67 4.54
C ARG A 104 8.70 2.87 5.79
N HIS A 105 7.68 2.26 6.42
CA HIS A 105 7.88 1.43 7.60
C HIS A 105 8.72 0.19 7.29
N TRP A 106 8.46 -0.46 6.16
CA TRP A 106 9.26 -1.60 5.70
C TRP A 106 10.73 -1.22 5.51
N LEU A 107 10.99 -0.09 4.84
CA LEU A 107 12.35 0.40 4.62
C LEU A 107 13.09 0.77 5.91
N ALA A 108 12.36 1.31 6.90
CA ALA A 108 12.93 1.61 8.21
C ALA A 108 13.30 0.34 9.00
N GLN A 109 12.48 -0.72 8.88
CA GLN A 109 12.73 -2.02 9.53
C GLN A 109 13.84 -2.81 8.84
N SER A 110 13.98 -2.71 7.52
CA SER A 110 15.03 -3.39 6.77
C SER A 110 16.40 -2.75 6.95
N ALA A 111 16.47 -1.46 7.27
CA ALA A 111 17.72 -0.74 7.53
C ALA A 111 18.37 -1.09 8.89
N ASP A 112 17.63 -1.71 9.80
CA ASP A 112 18.09 -2.12 11.14
C ASP A 112 18.52 -3.60 11.20
N ARG A 113 18.47 -4.33 10.07
CA ARG A 113 18.96 -5.71 9.91
C ARG A 113 20.37 -5.74 9.33
#